data_AF-A0A2W6DGC1-F1
#
_entry.id   AF-A0A2W6DGC1-F1
#
_cell.length_a   1.000
_cell.length_b   1.000
_cell.length_c   1.000
_cell.angle_alpha   90.00
_cell.angle_beta   90.00
_cell.angle_gamma   90.00
#
_symmetry.space_group_name_H-M   'P 1'
#
loop_
_entity.id
_entity.type
_entity.pdbx_description
1 polymer ?
#
loop_
_entity_poly.entity_id
_entity_poly.type
_entity_poly.pdbx_seq_one_letter_code
_entity_poly.pdbx_strand_id
1 'polypeptide(L)'
;MVAALSSAGNRRTGCDVGVLATIGDSLAEGWWMFYDTLWALVVGFGLSGAVQAFVSKGEMQRVLGDHRPATIAKSSFFGMVSSSCSYAASALAKSLFSRGADFTSSMIFMFASTNLVVELGIVLWLLIGWQFAVAEFVGGFVMIVVLAVVLPRVVNVADLDAARARLRAGKAGASGHEAHAAMAEQDEDARNAKPWRARLRSRAGWADASGYTISDVTMLRKELVIGYVVAGFASMAVPTSVWRALFLTGHGFWSALENVIIGPVLAFISFVCSIGNVPLAAALWKGGISFGGVIAFIFADLLALPLVLIYRKFYGTRLAVKLSLVFWAVMSFAGLVTEGIFTGLGLVPTKLRGDIATTHFGLNYTTVLNVIAVFAFGYLYWLYKNAARYGGGQGYAKDVVCGMQVRTDDAPARAEHQGQTFYFCSDKCHHKFEGAPAKYATGTAVQTMTGDHPDNDAAPSATDPVCGMTVDPAAAVSADHAGRTYFLCSDGCRSTFLADPLAHLSTARDPVCGMDVSVAAPGATATVDGTGYVFCMQGCADSFAANPGGYLSQSAGASR
;
A
#
# COMPACT_ATOMS: atom_id res chain seq x y z
N MET A 1 2.18 -42.93 26.00
CA MET A 1 2.78 -42.32 24.79
C MET A 1 3.00 -40.80 24.93
N VAL A 2 2.99 -40.24 26.14
CA VAL A 2 3.22 -38.81 26.44
C VAL A 2 4.52 -38.59 27.26
N ALA A 3 5.13 -39.64 27.80
CA ALA A 3 6.41 -39.57 28.52
C ALA A 3 7.65 -39.84 27.65
N ALA A 4 7.47 -40.24 26.37
CA ALA A 4 8.59 -40.63 25.49
C ALA A 4 9.15 -39.48 24.62
N LEU A 5 8.48 -38.32 24.58
CA LEU A 5 8.94 -37.16 23.80
C LEU A 5 9.58 -36.06 24.67
N SER A 6 9.40 -36.11 25.99
CA SER A 6 9.99 -35.13 26.92
C SER A 6 11.48 -35.37 27.23
N SER A 7 12.06 -36.49 26.78
CA SER A 7 13.50 -36.78 26.93
C SER A 7 14.35 -36.37 25.71
N ALA A 8 13.73 -35.83 24.65
CA ALA A 8 14.43 -35.49 23.41
C ALA A 8 15.21 -34.17 23.47
N GLY A 9 15.04 -33.36 24.52
CA GLY A 9 15.68 -32.04 24.65
C GLY A 9 17.12 -32.04 25.18
N ASN A 10 17.69 -33.19 25.59
CA ASN A 10 19.04 -33.19 26.19
C ASN A 10 19.94 -34.39 25.84
N ARG A 11 19.68 -35.10 24.74
CA ARG A 11 20.63 -36.08 24.17
C ARG A 11 20.47 -36.23 22.66
N ARG A 12 21.13 -35.37 21.88
CA ARG A 12 21.55 -35.71 20.50
C ARG A 12 22.91 -35.08 20.21
N THR A 13 23.91 -35.50 20.97
CA THR A 13 25.29 -35.49 20.51
C THR A 13 25.46 -36.62 19.49
N GLY A 14 25.74 -36.27 18.23
CA GLY A 14 26.37 -37.15 17.24
C GLY A 14 25.47 -38.15 16.52
N CYS A 15 25.62 -38.17 15.19
CA CYS A 15 25.11 -39.11 14.18
C CYS A 15 23.63 -38.98 13.75
N ASP A 16 23.50 -38.53 12.49
CA ASP A 16 22.38 -38.68 11.56
C ASP A 16 21.00 -38.14 11.98
N VAL A 17 20.93 -36.81 12.19
CA VAL A 17 19.67 -36.11 11.90
C VAL A 17 19.54 -36.09 10.38
N GLY A 18 18.74 -37.00 9.82
CA GLY A 18 18.51 -37.06 8.38
C GLY A 18 18.14 -35.68 7.84
N VAL A 19 18.73 -35.30 6.70
CA VAL A 19 18.48 -34.01 6.03
C VAL A 19 16.97 -33.73 5.90
N LEU A 20 16.18 -34.79 5.68
CA LEU A 20 14.71 -34.75 5.65
C LEU A 20 14.06 -34.33 6.98
N ALA A 21 14.58 -34.78 8.12
CA ALA A 21 14.07 -34.37 9.44
C ALA A 21 14.38 -32.88 9.70
N THR A 22 15.60 -32.44 9.36
CA THR A 22 16.00 -31.03 9.50
C THR A 22 15.13 -30.11 8.63
N ILE A 23 14.82 -30.53 7.39
CA ILE A 23 13.92 -29.79 6.50
C ILE A 23 12.50 -29.74 7.10
N GLY A 24 11.98 -30.86 7.59
CA GLY A 24 10.66 -30.92 8.21
C GLY A 24 10.54 -30.02 9.43
N ASP A 25 11.53 -30.08 10.32
CA ASP A 25 11.59 -29.27 11.54
C ASP A 25 11.71 -27.77 11.22
N SER A 26 12.52 -27.40 10.21
CA SER A 26 12.67 -26.01 9.76
C SER A 26 11.37 -25.43 9.19
N LEU A 27 10.65 -26.21 8.38
CA LEU A 27 9.37 -25.79 7.82
C LEU A 27 8.28 -25.70 8.89
N ALA A 28 8.30 -26.62 9.86
CA ALA A 28 7.39 -26.57 11.00
C ALA A 28 7.63 -25.32 11.85
N GLU A 29 8.89 -24.96 12.10
CA GLU A 29 9.25 -23.75 12.83
C GLU A 29 8.79 -22.48 12.11
N GLY A 30 9.01 -22.40 10.79
CA GLY A 30 8.49 -21.29 9.97
C GLY A 30 6.96 -21.17 10.02
N TRP A 31 6.25 -22.31 10.07
CA TRP A 31 4.79 -22.35 10.26
C TRP A 31 4.38 -21.84 11.64
N TRP A 32 5.10 -22.22 12.70
CA TRP A 32 4.82 -21.74 14.06
C TRP A 32 5.02 -20.24 14.19
N MET A 33 6.08 -19.69 13.61
CA MET A 33 6.28 -18.25 13.53
C MET A 33 5.14 -17.53 12.81
N PHE A 34 4.65 -18.11 11.70
CA PHE A 34 3.48 -17.59 11.01
C PHE A 34 2.21 -17.66 11.87
N TYR A 35 1.99 -18.79 12.55
CA TYR A 35 0.86 -18.97 13.45
C TYR A 35 0.85 -17.92 14.56
N ASP A 36 1.98 -17.70 15.22
CA ASP A 36 2.08 -16.76 16.35
C ASP A 36 1.82 -15.31 15.95
N THR A 37 2.06 -14.97 14.68
CA THR A 37 1.95 -13.61 14.15
C THR A 37 0.72 -13.38 13.25
N LEU A 38 -0.07 -14.43 12.99
CA LEU A 38 -1.20 -14.38 12.05
C LEU A 38 -2.23 -13.31 12.41
N TRP A 39 -2.65 -13.24 13.67
CA TRP A 39 -3.64 -12.25 14.10
C TRP A 39 -3.13 -10.81 13.89
N ALA A 40 -1.86 -10.54 14.21
CA ALA A 40 -1.25 -9.22 14.07
C ALA A 40 -1.11 -8.82 12.59
N LEU A 41 -0.82 -9.77 11.70
CA LEU A 41 -0.83 -9.54 10.25
C LEU A 41 -2.22 -9.15 9.76
N VAL A 42 -3.26 -9.88 10.15
CA VAL A 42 -4.65 -9.58 9.74
C VAL A 42 -5.09 -8.20 10.23
N VAL A 43 -4.85 -7.89 11.51
CA VAL A 43 -5.19 -6.58 12.08
C VAL A 43 -4.44 -5.47 11.36
N GLY A 44 -3.14 -5.64 11.17
CA GLY A 44 -2.30 -4.63 10.55
C GLY A 44 -2.63 -4.34 9.08
N PHE A 45 -2.84 -5.38 8.26
CA PHE A 45 -3.29 -5.20 6.88
C PHE A 45 -4.72 -4.64 6.82
N GLY A 46 -5.60 -5.07 7.72
CA GLY A 46 -6.96 -4.55 7.84
C GLY A 46 -6.98 -3.07 8.19
N LEU A 47 -6.14 -2.64 9.14
CA LEU A 47 -5.95 -1.23 9.48
C LEU A 47 -5.37 -0.45 8.30
N SER A 48 -4.44 -1.02 7.52
CA SER A 48 -3.91 -0.39 6.31
C SER A 48 -5.02 -0.10 5.31
N GLY A 49 -5.88 -1.09 5.05
CA GLY A 49 -7.04 -0.91 4.17
C GLY A 49 -8.06 0.08 4.72
N ALA A 50 -8.32 0.05 6.03
CA ALA A 50 -9.23 1.00 6.68
C ALA A 50 -8.73 2.45 6.60
N VAL A 51 -7.44 2.70 6.85
CA VAL A 51 -6.82 4.02 6.68
C VAL A 51 -6.95 4.48 5.22
N GLN A 52 -6.71 3.56 4.27
CA GLN A 52 -6.87 3.89 2.85
C GLN A 52 -8.32 4.18 2.47
N ALA A 53 -9.31 3.50 3.03
CA ALA A 53 -10.70 3.65 2.64
C ALA A 53 -11.49 4.70 3.43
N PHE A 54 -11.04 5.10 4.62
CA PHE A 54 -11.82 5.98 5.50
C PHE A 54 -11.16 7.32 5.79
N VAL A 55 -9.85 7.46 5.61
CA VAL A 55 -9.12 8.69 5.92
C VAL A 55 -8.77 9.44 4.63
N SER A 56 -9.25 10.68 4.53
CA SER A 56 -8.93 11.54 3.38
C SER A 56 -7.49 12.06 3.44
N LYS A 57 -6.97 12.52 2.30
CA LYS A 57 -5.64 13.12 2.20
C LYS A 57 -5.54 14.40 3.04
N GLY A 58 -6.56 15.25 2.99
CA GLY A 58 -6.64 16.48 3.80
C GLY A 58 -6.66 16.20 5.31
N GLU A 59 -7.42 15.20 5.78
CA GLU A 59 -7.42 14.80 7.19
C GLU A 59 -6.06 14.26 7.64
N MET A 60 -5.42 13.44 6.80
CA MET A 60 -4.10 12.89 7.06
C MET A 60 -3.03 13.99 7.12
N GLN A 61 -3.03 14.91 6.15
CA GLN A 61 -2.13 16.06 6.13
C GLN A 61 -2.34 16.97 7.36
N ARG A 62 -3.58 17.14 7.81
CA ARG A 62 -3.86 17.96 9.00
C ARG A 62 -3.32 17.37 10.29
N VAL A 63 -3.31 16.04 10.43
CA VAL A 63 -2.92 15.36 11.68
C VAL A 63 -1.45 14.95 11.68
N LEU A 64 -0.95 14.46 10.54
CA LEU A 64 0.38 13.87 10.37
C LEU A 64 1.20 14.49 9.23
N GLY A 65 0.81 15.65 8.69
CA GLY A 65 1.45 16.28 7.52
C GLY A 65 2.73 17.06 7.79
N ASP A 66 3.19 17.12 9.04
CA ASP A 66 4.49 17.67 9.41
C ASP A 66 5.26 16.70 10.32
N HIS A 67 6.51 17.04 10.66
CA HIS A 67 7.34 16.32 11.61
C HIS A 67 7.71 17.19 12.83
N ARG A 68 6.77 18.05 13.27
CA ARG A 68 6.95 18.83 14.50
C ARG A 68 6.84 17.91 15.74
N PRO A 69 7.37 18.32 16.91
CA PRO A 69 7.35 17.48 18.11
C PRO A 69 5.97 16.97 18.51
N ALA A 70 4.91 17.79 18.35
CA ALA A 70 3.54 17.38 18.65
C ALA A 70 3.03 16.28 17.69
N THR A 71 3.44 16.33 16.42
CA THR A 71 3.07 15.33 15.41
C THR A 71 3.85 14.04 15.59
N ILE A 72 5.14 14.15 15.92
CA ILE A 72 5.98 13.03 16.33
C ILE A 72 5.34 12.28 17.51
N ALA A 73 4.93 13.00 18.56
CA ALA A 73 4.27 12.39 19.72
C ALA A 73 2.97 11.67 19.35
N LYS A 74 2.15 12.27 18.46
CA LYS A 74 0.93 11.62 17.94
C LYS A 74 1.25 10.36 17.13
N SER A 75 2.21 10.44 16.20
CA SER A 75 2.68 9.30 15.41
C SER A 75 3.16 8.17 16.29
N SER A 76 3.97 8.47 17.30
CA SER A 76 4.46 7.48 18.25
C SER A 76 3.34 6.85 19.07
N PHE A 77 2.40 7.65 19.55
CA PHE A 77 1.24 7.15 20.30
C PHE A 77 0.36 6.24 19.44
N PHE A 78 -0.03 6.68 18.24
CA PHE A 78 -0.84 5.85 17.35
C PHE A 78 -0.10 4.59 16.89
N GLY A 79 1.23 4.68 16.68
CA GLY A 79 2.05 3.52 16.37
C GLY A 79 2.03 2.52 17.51
N MET A 80 2.36 2.94 18.73
CA MET A 80 2.34 2.13 19.95
C MET A 80 0.99 1.42 20.15
N VAL A 81 -0.13 2.13 19.96
CA VAL A 81 -1.48 1.57 20.11
C VAL A 81 -1.84 0.58 19.00
N SER A 82 -1.26 0.75 17.80
CA SER A 82 -1.53 -0.12 16.64
C SER A 82 -0.94 -1.52 16.79
N SER A 83 0.05 -1.74 17.67
CA SER A 83 0.66 -3.04 18.00
C SER A 83 0.80 -3.98 16.80
N SER A 84 1.40 -3.50 15.71
CA SER A 84 1.47 -4.23 14.45
C SER A 84 2.85 -4.85 14.24
N CYS A 85 2.89 -6.07 13.70
CA CYS A 85 4.17 -6.69 13.31
C CYS A 85 4.90 -5.84 12.25
N SER A 86 6.21 -6.04 12.09
CA SER A 86 7.07 -5.23 11.21
C SER A 86 6.58 -5.15 9.76
N TYR A 87 6.02 -6.25 9.23
CA TYR A 87 5.40 -6.27 7.89
C TYR A 87 4.15 -5.40 7.81
N ALA A 88 3.23 -5.54 8.76
CA ALA A 88 2.02 -4.74 8.84
C ALA A 88 2.32 -3.26 9.08
N ALA A 89 3.24 -2.95 10.00
CA ALA A 89 3.69 -1.60 10.29
C ALA A 89 4.27 -0.92 9.02
N SER A 90 5.05 -1.65 8.22
CA SER A 90 5.57 -1.14 6.94
C SER A 90 4.47 -0.83 5.92
N ALA A 91 3.42 -1.66 5.85
CA ALA A 91 2.27 -1.43 4.97
C ALA A 91 1.44 -0.23 5.44
N LEU A 92 1.19 -0.11 6.74
CA LEU A 92 0.54 1.05 7.35
C LEU A 92 1.34 2.34 7.11
N ALA A 93 2.65 2.32 7.33
CA ALA A 93 3.51 3.48 7.11
C ALA A 93 3.52 3.93 5.64
N LYS A 94 3.57 2.98 4.69
CA LYS A 94 3.37 3.24 3.27
C LYS A 94 2.01 3.88 3.01
N SER A 95 0.95 3.33 3.61
CA SER A 95 -0.42 3.84 3.47
C SER A 95 -0.55 5.30 3.96
N LEU A 96 -0.07 5.59 5.18
CA LEU A 96 -0.03 6.94 5.76
C LEU A 96 0.70 7.92 4.84
N PHE A 97 1.91 7.55 4.39
CA PHE A 97 2.71 8.38 3.49
C PHE A 97 2.02 8.60 2.13
N SER A 98 1.41 7.55 1.57
CA SER A 98 0.67 7.65 0.30
C SER A 98 -0.59 8.51 0.42
N ARG A 99 -1.15 8.65 1.63
CA ARG A 99 -2.29 9.50 1.97
C ARG A 99 -1.85 10.92 2.37
N GLY A 100 -0.58 11.28 2.21
CA GLY A 100 -0.10 12.65 2.38
C GLY A 100 0.46 12.97 3.78
N ALA A 101 0.62 11.98 4.66
CA ALA A 101 1.41 12.17 5.87
C ALA A 101 2.87 12.54 5.54
N ASP A 102 3.54 13.25 6.44
CA ASP A 102 4.98 13.46 6.39
C ASP A 102 5.70 12.11 6.46
N PHE A 103 6.77 11.98 5.68
CA PHE A 103 7.52 10.74 5.58
C PHE A 103 8.14 10.34 6.93
N THR A 104 8.71 11.30 7.65
CA THR A 104 9.34 11.08 8.95
C THR A 104 8.29 10.67 9.98
N SER A 105 7.15 11.35 10.01
CA SER A 105 6.02 10.99 10.88
C SER A 105 5.48 9.59 10.59
N SER A 106 5.52 9.15 9.33
CA SER A 106 5.13 7.81 8.90
C SER A 106 6.17 6.74 9.34
N MET A 107 7.47 7.04 9.26
CA MET A 107 8.52 6.14 9.75
C MET A 107 8.55 6.06 11.27
N ILE A 108 8.25 7.16 11.97
CA ILE A 108 8.11 7.18 13.43
C ILE A 108 6.91 6.35 13.88
N PHE A 109 5.78 6.45 13.18
CA PHE A 109 4.65 5.56 13.40
C PHE A 109 5.05 4.09 13.23
N MET A 110 5.80 3.76 12.18
CA MET A 110 6.31 2.41 11.94
C MET A 110 7.19 1.90 13.08
N PHE A 111 8.15 2.72 13.53
CA PHE A 111 9.07 2.40 14.62
C PHE A 111 8.33 2.17 15.94
N ALA A 112 7.41 3.08 16.29
CA ALA A 112 6.64 2.96 17.50
C ALA A 112 5.69 1.74 17.47
N SER A 113 5.17 1.40 16.29
CA SER A 113 4.30 0.24 16.10
C SER A 113 5.01 -1.11 16.28
N THR A 114 6.34 -1.16 16.27
CA THR A 114 7.09 -2.40 16.47
C THR A 114 7.92 -2.41 17.75
N ASN A 115 8.57 -1.29 18.09
CA ASN A 115 9.56 -1.18 19.17
C ASN A 115 9.06 -0.46 20.43
N LEU A 116 7.82 0.04 20.44
CA LEU A 116 7.18 0.59 21.66
C LEU A 116 5.95 -0.20 22.10
N VAL A 117 5.78 -1.40 21.55
CA VAL A 117 4.60 -2.22 21.81
C VAL A 117 4.67 -2.83 23.21
N VAL A 118 3.58 -2.69 23.97
CA VAL A 118 3.48 -3.22 25.34
C VAL A 118 3.61 -4.74 25.38
N GLU A 119 3.12 -5.43 24.34
CA GLU A 119 3.26 -6.89 24.20
C GLU A 119 4.71 -7.34 24.20
N LEU A 120 5.58 -6.71 23.39
CA LEU A 120 7.00 -7.02 23.36
C LEU A 120 7.65 -6.75 24.72
N GLY A 121 7.30 -5.64 25.36
CA GLY A 121 7.76 -5.33 26.73
C GLY A 121 7.40 -6.42 27.75
N ILE A 122 6.18 -6.97 27.69
CA ILE A 122 5.75 -8.08 28.56
C ILE A 122 6.55 -9.34 28.26
N VAL A 123 6.75 -9.68 26.98
CA VAL A 123 7.54 -10.86 26.57
C VAL A 123 8.99 -10.75 27.05
N LEU A 124 9.62 -9.58 26.87
CA LEU A 124 10.98 -9.32 27.36
C LEU A 124 11.05 -9.43 28.89
N TRP A 125 10.06 -8.88 29.60
CA TRP A 125 9.97 -8.97 31.05
C TRP A 125 9.99 -10.43 31.50
N LEU A 126 9.14 -11.26 30.88
CA LEU A 126 8.98 -12.66 31.25
C LEU A 126 10.17 -13.54 30.89
N LEU A 127 10.82 -13.30 29.73
CA LEU A 127 11.87 -14.19 29.21
C LEU A 127 13.29 -13.82 29.64
N ILE A 128 13.63 -12.53 29.64
CA ILE A 128 15.01 -12.07 29.89
C ILE A 128 15.11 -11.05 31.03
N GLY A 129 13.97 -10.59 31.55
CA GLY A 129 13.87 -9.79 32.76
C GLY A 129 13.31 -8.40 32.50
N TRP A 130 12.79 -7.78 33.56
CA TRP A 130 12.19 -6.45 33.51
C TRP A 130 13.17 -5.37 33.04
N GLN A 131 14.48 -5.55 33.24
CA GLN A 131 15.48 -4.58 32.81
C GLN A 131 15.51 -4.44 31.29
N PHE A 132 15.39 -5.54 30.55
CA PHE A 132 15.29 -5.51 29.09
C PHE A 132 13.97 -4.90 28.64
N ALA A 133 12.86 -5.17 29.35
CA ALA A 133 11.57 -4.54 29.05
C ALA A 133 11.65 -3.01 29.20
N VAL A 134 12.24 -2.50 30.28
CA VAL A 134 12.41 -1.04 30.46
C VAL A 134 13.41 -0.48 29.45
N ALA A 135 14.49 -1.19 29.16
CA ALA A 135 15.48 -0.78 28.16
C ALA A 135 14.89 -0.70 26.75
N GLU A 136 13.95 -1.59 26.39
CA GLU A 136 13.19 -1.52 25.15
C GLU A 136 12.46 -0.18 25.03
N PHE A 137 11.70 0.22 26.05
CA PHE A 137 10.98 1.50 26.02
C PHE A 137 11.91 2.72 26.01
N VAL A 138 12.99 2.68 26.80
CA VAL A 138 13.98 3.76 26.86
C VAL A 138 14.68 3.90 25.50
N GLY A 139 15.19 2.80 24.95
CA GLY A 139 15.87 2.79 23.66
C GLY A 139 14.92 3.09 22.50
N GLY A 140 13.69 2.61 22.52
CA GLY A 140 12.65 2.95 21.54
C GLY A 140 12.33 4.45 21.52
N PHE A 141 12.28 5.10 22.70
CA PHE A 141 12.14 6.56 22.78
C PHE A 141 13.37 7.28 22.21
N VAL A 142 14.58 6.82 22.54
CA VAL A 142 15.83 7.35 21.97
C VAL A 142 15.83 7.19 20.45
N MET A 143 15.43 6.04 19.91
CA MET A 143 15.33 5.79 18.47
C MET A 143 14.40 6.79 17.79
N ILE A 144 13.23 7.06 18.36
CA ILE A 144 12.28 8.02 17.80
C ILE A 144 12.86 9.43 17.77
N VAL A 145 13.50 9.87 18.85
CA VAL A 145 14.14 11.19 18.92
C VAL A 145 15.26 11.30 17.89
N VAL A 146 16.12 10.30 17.80
CA VAL A 146 17.26 10.30 16.86
C VAL A 146 16.76 10.21 15.42
N LEU A 147 15.76 9.36 15.13
CA LEU A 147 15.16 9.24 13.81
C LEU A 147 14.51 10.56 13.36
N ALA A 148 13.79 11.24 14.25
CA ALA A 148 13.17 12.53 13.97
C ALA A 148 14.19 13.61 13.58
N VAL A 149 15.42 13.52 14.10
CA VAL A 149 16.51 14.45 13.78
C VAL A 149 17.27 14.01 12.52
N VAL A 150 17.64 12.74 12.41
CA VAL A 150 18.52 12.25 11.35
C VAL A 150 17.78 12.12 10.01
N LEU A 151 16.56 11.58 10.02
CA LEU A 151 15.88 11.19 8.79
C LEU A 151 15.58 12.38 7.85
N PRO A 152 15.07 13.55 8.32
CA PRO A 152 14.86 14.72 7.47
C PRO A 152 16.16 15.32 6.90
N ARG A 153 17.32 15.02 7.50
CA ARG A 153 18.63 15.52 7.07
C ARG A 153 19.30 14.63 6.03
N VAL A 154 19.00 13.33 6.04
CA VAL A 154 19.60 12.34 5.14
C VAL A 154 18.74 12.11 3.88
N VAL A 155 17.43 12.21 4.04
CA VAL A 155 16.47 11.97 2.95
C VAL A 155 16.12 13.31 2.29
N ASN A 156 16.53 13.46 1.05
CA ASN A 156 16.30 14.69 0.29
C ASN A 156 14.88 14.72 -0.30
N VAL A 157 14.38 15.93 -0.56
CA VAL A 157 13.06 16.16 -1.17
C VAL A 157 12.90 15.40 -2.49
N ALA A 158 13.95 15.35 -3.33
CA ALA A 158 13.93 14.59 -4.58
C ALA A 158 13.68 13.08 -4.40
N ASP A 159 14.22 12.46 -3.34
CA ASP A 159 13.98 11.05 -3.04
C ASP A 159 12.53 10.84 -2.57
N LEU A 160 12.00 11.75 -1.77
CA LEU A 160 10.62 11.72 -1.28
C LEU A 160 9.62 11.91 -2.42
N ASP A 161 9.90 12.84 -3.34
CA ASP A 161 9.03 13.10 -4.49
C ASP A 161 9.07 11.93 -5.47
N ALA A 162 10.23 11.32 -5.71
CA ALA A 162 10.32 10.09 -6.50
C ALA A 162 9.54 8.93 -5.84
N ALA A 163 9.62 8.79 -4.51
CA ALA A 163 8.88 7.77 -3.78
C ALA A 163 7.37 8.02 -3.78
N ARG A 164 6.93 9.28 -3.59
CA ARG A 164 5.53 9.68 -3.74
C ARG A 164 5.07 9.44 -5.17
N ALA A 165 5.84 9.84 -6.17
CA ALA A 165 5.56 9.60 -7.57
C ALA A 165 5.50 8.11 -7.89
N ARG A 166 6.23 7.23 -7.19
CA ARG A 166 6.12 5.77 -7.36
C ARG A 166 4.84 5.20 -6.73
N LEU A 167 4.51 5.65 -5.52
CA LEU A 167 3.29 5.23 -4.82
C LEU A 167 2.03 5.81 -5.49
N ARG A 168 2.14 7.02 -6.03
CA ARG A 168 1.15 7.69 -6.86
C ARG A 168 1.14 7.12 -8.26
N ALA A 169 2.25 6.78 -8.91
CA ALA A 169 2.23 6.06 -10.19
C ALA A 169 1.50 4.73 -10.00
N GLY A 170 1.72 4.02 -8.89
CA GLY A 170 0.86 2.88 -8.55
C GLY A 170 -0.65 3.19 -8.45
N LYS A 171 -1.03 4.47 -8.30
CA LYS A 171 -2.41 5.01 -8.30
C LYS A 171 -2.80 5.82 -9.56
N ALA A 172 -1.86 6.37 -10.32
CA ALA A 172 -1.98 7.53 -11.22
C ALA A 172 -0.79 7.51 -12.20
N GLY A 173 -0.91 6.75 -13.27
CA GLY A 173 -0.03 6.98 -14.40
C GLY A 173 -0.81 7.02 -15.71
N ALA A 174 -1.95 7.68 -15.73
CA ALA A 174 -2.35 8.28 -16.98
C ALA A 174 -1.59 9.60 -17.16
N SER A 175 -0.71 9.58 -18.16
CA SER A 175 -0.36 10.67 -19.09
C SER A 175 0.40 11.91 -18.60
N GLY A 176 1.29 12.37 -19.48
CA GLY A 176 1.96 13.66 -19.38
C GLY A 176 0.98 14.83 -19.32
N HIS A 177 1.53 15.93 -18.83
CA HIS A 177 0.94 17.26 -18.60
C HIS A 177 0.24 17.47 -17.25
N GLU A 178 0.83 18.41 -16.51
CA GLU A 178 0.63 18.78 -15.10
C GLU A 178 -0.78 19.32 -14.77
N ALA A 179 -1.70 19.37 -15.73
CA ALA A 179 -3.03 19.94 -15.57
C ALA A 179 -4.10 18.95 -15.04
N HIS A 180 -3.96 17.64 -15.28
CA HIS A 180 -4.99 16.65 -14.91
C HIS A 180 -4.87 16.07 -13.50
N ALA A 181 -3.70 16.18 -12.86
CA ALA A 181 -3.49 15.74 -11.48
C ALA A 181 -4.31 16.55 -10.47
N ALA A 182 -4.56 17.84 -10.76
CA ALA A 182 -5.39 18.70 -9.91
C ALA A 182 -6.88 18.32 -9.95
N MET A 183 -7.36 17.81 -11.09
CA MET A 183 -8.77 17.43 -11.28
C MET A 183 -9.08 16.04 -10.69
N ALA A 184 -8.17 15.08 -10.83
CA ALA A 184 -8.29 13.77 -10.19
C ALA A 184 -8.20 13.84 -8.65
N GLU A 185 -7.47 14.82 -8.10
CA GLU A 185 -7.45 15.14 -6.66
C GLU A 185 -8.77 15.79 -6.21
N GLN A 186 -9.37 16.68 -7.02
CA GLN A 186 -10.69 17.25 -6.75
C GLN A 186 -11.80 16.19 -6.76
N ASP A 187 -11.74 15.18 -7.63
CA ASP A 187 -12.73 14.09 -7.68
C ASP A 187 -12.59 13.05 -6.54
N GLU A 188 -11.38 12.83 -6.02
CA GLU A 188 -11.18 12.00 -4.83
C GLU A 188 -11.65 12.73 -3.56
N ASP A 189 -11.42 14.04 -3.46
CA ASP A 189 -11.93 14.89 -2.38
C ASP A 189 -13.44 15.13 -2.49
N ALA A 190 -14.02 15.19 -3.69
CA ALA A 190 -15.47 15.28 -3.92
C ALA A 190 -16.20 13.97 -3.56
N ARG A 191 -15.64 12.79 -3.89
CA ARG A 191 -16.17 11.49 -3.42
C ARG A 191 -15.94 11.27 -1.92
N ASN A 192 -14.87 11.85 -1.37
CA ASN A 192 -14.57 11.88 0.06
C ASN A 192 -15.24 13.03 0.82
N ALA A 193 -16.13 13.80 0.19
CA ALA A 193 -16.84 14.91 0.85
C ALA A 193 -17.71 14.45 2.04
N LYS A 194 -18.00 13.14 2.13
CA LYS A 194 -18.69 12.55 3.29
C LYS A 194 -17.72 12.40 4.48
N PRO A 195 -18.07 12.92 5.67
CA PRO A 195 -17.22 12.82 6.85
C PRO A 195 -16.85 11.36 7.19
N TRP A 196 -15.63 11.12 7.70
CA TRP A 196 -15.08 9.78 7.98
C TRP A 196 -16.05 8.83 8.72
N ARG A 197 -16.87 9.38 9.63
CA ARG A 197 -17.90 8.65 10.38
C ARG A 197 -19.01 8.07 9.50
N ALA A 198 -19.42 8.78 8.45
CA ALA A 198 -20.42 8.32 7.50
C ALA A 198 -19.87 7.18 6.63
N ARG A 199 -18.58 7.23 6.28
CA ARG A 199 -17.90 6.20 5.50
C ARG A 199 -17.72 4.91 6.28
N LEU A 200 -17.33 5.01 7.56
CA LEU A 200 -17.24 3.87 8.49
C LEU A 200 -18.58 3.16 8.71
N ARG A 201 -19.72 3.84 8.54
CA ARG A 201 -21.05 3.23 8.64
C ARG A 201 -21.52 2.62 7.31
N SER A 202 -20.85 2.90 6.21
CA SER A 202 -21.26 2.44 4.87
C SER A 202 -20.67 1.08 4.54
N ARG A 203 -21.48 0.18 3.96
CA ARG A 203 -21.00 -1.13 3.46
C ARG A 203 -20.05 -0.98 2.27
N ALA A 204 -20.26 0.05 1.44
CA ALA A 204 -19.36 0.41 0.34
C ALA A 204 -17.94 0.72 0.85
N GLY A 205 -17.81 1.57 1.87
CA GLY A 205 -16.51 1.93 2.43
C GLY A 205 -15.77 0.73 3.05
N TRP A 206 -16.47 -0.21 3.69
CA TRP A 206 -15.86 -1.45 4.18
C TRP A 206 -15.48 -2.43 3.06
N ALA A 207 -16.20 -2.41 1.94
CA ALA A 207 -15.81 -3.15 0.74
C ALA A 207 -14.58 -2.54 0.05
N ASP A 208 -14.45 -1.22 0.04
CA ASP A 208 -13.24 -0.55 -0.45
C ASP A 208 -12.05 -0.83 0.49
N ALA A 209 -12.27 -0.76 1.81
CA ALA A 209 -11.26 -1.09 2.82
C ALA A 209 -10.73 -2.52 2.67
N SER A 210 -11.64 -3.48 2.42
CA SER A 210 -11.23 -4.86 2.18
C SER A 210 -10.52 -5.03 0.83
N GLY A 211 -10.89 -4.27 -0.21
CA GLY A 211 -10.16 -4.19 -1.47
C GLY A 211 -8.68 -3.83 -1.29
N TYR A 212 -8.42 -2.73 -0.56
CA TYR A 212 -7.07 -2.30 -0.22
C TYR A 212 -6.32 -3.32 0.65
N THR A 213 -7.00 -3.87 1.67
CA THR A 213 -6.43 -4.90 2.56
C THR A 213 -5.95 -6.11 1.75
N ILE A 214 -6.80 -6.65 0.87
CA ILE A 214 -6.46 -7.79 0.03
C ILE A 214 -5.37 -7.43 -0.97
N SER A 215 -5.33 -6.19 -1.48
CA SER A 215 -4.25 -5.74 -2.36
C SER A 215 -2.91 -5.72 -1.63
N ASP A 216 -2.83 -5.18 -0.41
CA ASP A 216 -1.58 -5.16 0.38
C ASP A 216 -1.11 -6.59 0.73
N VAL A 217 -2.02 -7.48 1.13
CA VAL A 217 -1.71 -8.90 1.36
C VAL A 217 -1.21 -9.58 0.09
N THR A 218 -1.91 -9.37 -1.03
CA THR A 218 -1.55 -9.95 -2.33
C THR A 218 -0.18 -9.45 -2.77
N MET A 219 0.12 -8.17 -2.55
CA MET A 219 1.38 -7.56 -2.90
C MET A 219 2.54 -8.16 -2.10
N LEU A 220 2.36 -8.48 -0.81
CA LEU A 220 3.44 -8.94 0.08
C LEU A 220 3.51 -10.47 0.27
N ARG A 221 2.57 -11.23 -0.27
CA ARG A 221 2.46 -12.67 -0.02
C ARG A 221 3.74 -13.47 -0.31
N LYS A 222 4.49 -13.10 -1.34
CA LYS A 222 5.71 -13.82 -1.75
C LYS A 222 6.83 -13.55 -0.76
N GLU A 223 7.00 -12.30 -0.38
CA GLU A 223 7.99 -11.84 0.57
C GLU A 223 7.72 -12.41 1.97
N LEU A 224 6.44 -12.48 2.39
CA LEU A 224 6.04 -13.12 3.65
C LEU A 224 6.37 -14.62 3.67
N VAL A 225 5.98 -15.36 2.63
CA VAL A 225 6.26 -16.81 2.55
C VAL A 225 7.76 -17.09 2.54
N ILE A 226 8.52 -16.35 1.74
CA ILE A 226 9.99 -16.46 1.72
C ILE A 226 10.57 -16.13 3.09
N GLY A 227 10.09 -15.07 3.73
CA GLY A 227 10.52 -14.65 5.07
C GLY A 227 10.35 -15.76 6.12
N TYR A 228 9.15 -16.33 6.25
CA TYR A 228 8.88 -17.39 7.24
C TYR A 228 9.66 -18.67 6.95
N VAL A 229 9.79 -19.06 5.69
CA VAL A 229 10.58 -20.25 5.32
C VAL A 229 12.04 -20.02 5.68
N VAL A 230 12.65 -18.91 5.24
CA VAL A 230 14.06 -18.62 5.52
C VAL A 230 14.30 -18.51 7.03
N ALA A 231 13.40 -17.85 7.78
CA ALA A 231 13.51 -17.73 9.23
C ALA A 231 13.47 -19.10 9.94
N GLY A 232 12.57 -20.00 9.54
CA GLY A 232 12.49 -21.36 10.09
C GLY A 232 13.73 -22.21 9.78
N PHE A 233 14.32 -22.06 8.59
CA PHE A 233 15.62 -22.69 8.27
C PHE A 233 16.76 -22.05 9.06
N ALA A 234 16.78 -20.73 9.20
CA ALA A 234 17.84 -20.04 9.95
C ALA A 234 17.83 -20.41 11.44
N SER A 235 16.65 -20.57 12.05
CA SER A 235 16.51 -20.94 13.46
C SER A 235 16.92 -22.37 13.76
N MET A 236 16.63 -23.32 12.85
CA MET A 236 16.93 -24.74 13.06
C MET A 236 18.31 -25.17 12.50
N ALA A 237 18.74 -24.60 11.38
CA ALA A 237 19.97 -25.02 10.71
C ALA A 237 21.24 -24.31 11.20
N VAL A 238 21.13 -23.14 11.83
CA VAL A 238 22.30 -22.37 12.28
C VAL A 238 22.45 -22.45 13.81
N PRO A 239 23.44 -23.20 14.32
CA PRO A 239 23.67 -23.31 15.76
C PRO A 239 24.00 -21.96 16.39
N THR A 240 23.55 -21.77 17.63
CA THR A 240 23.84 -20.55 18.42
C THR A 240 25.34 -20.27 18.60
N SER A 241 26.20 -21.29 18.50
CA SER A 241 27.66 -21.11 18.52
C SER A 241 28.20 -20.33 17.33
N VAL A 242 27.59 -20.50 16.14
CA VAL A 242 27.97 -19.76 14.93
C VAL A 242 27.65 -18.28 15.10
N TRP A 243 26.48 -17.97 15.64
CA TRP A 243 26.08 -16.59 15.92
C TRP A 243 26.98 -15.94 16.99
N ARG A 244 27.38 -16.68 18.02
CA ARG A 244 28.28 -16.19 19.07
C ARG A 244 29.68 -15.87 18.57
N ALA A 245 30.20 -16.61 17.59
CA ALA A 245 31.55 -16.41 17.06
C ALA A 245 31.73 -15.04 16.38
N LEU A 246 30.64 -14.33 16.08
CA LEU A 246 30.65 -13.02 15.43
C LEU A 246 30.85 -11.84 16.39
N PHE A 247 30.92 -12.06 17.70
CA PHE A 247 30.96 -10.98 18.70
C PHE A 247 32.21 -11.04 19.57
N LEU A 248 32.84 -9.89 19.83
CA LEU A 248 33.92 -9.78 20.81
C LEU A 248 33.34 -9.66 22.22
N THR A 249 33.89 -10.44 23.14
CA THR A 249 33.48 -10.44 24.56
C THR A 249 34.62 -9.96 25.45
N GLY A 250 34.29 -9.26 26.54
CA GLY A 250 35.24 -8.97 27.63
C GLY A 250 36.08 -7.69 27.54
N HIS A 251 35.88 -6.81 26.54
CA HIS A 251 36.66 -5.57 26.39
C HIS A 251 35.92 -4.28 26.76
N GLY A 252 34.92 -4.36 27.65
CA GLY A 252 34.17 -3.19 28.13
C GLY A 252 33.48 -2.41 27.01
N PHE A 253 33.72 -1.10 26.91
CA PHE A 253 33.11 -0.22 25.92
C PHE A 253 33.36 -0.65 24.47
N TRP A 254 34.54 -1.18 24.14
CA TRP A 254 34.87 -1.56 22.76
C TRP A 254 34.07 -2.78 22.29
N SER A 255 33.87 -3.76 23.18
CA SER A 255 32.94 -4.86 22.94
C SER A 255 31.51 -4.33 22.80
N ALA A 256 31.09 -3.38 23.65
CA ALA A 256 29.75 -2.79 23.54
C ALA A 256 29.52 -2.11 22.18
N LEU A 257 30.48 -1.28 21.74
CA LEU A 257 30.40 -0.57 20.47
C LEU A 257 30.33 -1.53 19.28
N GLU A 258 31.19 -2.54 19.24
CA GLU A 258 31.19 -3.56 18.18
C GLU A 258 29.90 -4.38 18.19
N ASN A 259 29.48 -4.87 19.35
CA ASN A 259 28.24 -5.64 19.49
C ASN A 259 26.99 -4.86 19.06
N VAL A 260 26.92 -3.57 19.35
CA VAL A 260 25.82 -2.70 18.97
C VAL A 260 25.77 -2.41 17.45
N ILE A 261 26.92 -2.47 16.78
CA ILE A 261 27.05 -2.34 15.33
C ILE A 261 26.68 -3.66 14.65
N ILE A 262 27.16 -4.78 15.19
CA ILE A 262 26.95 -6.13 14.63
C ILE A 262 25.55 -6.66 14.93
N GLY A 263 24.95 -6.34 16.07
CA GLY A 263 23.62 -6.79 16.46
C GLY A 263 22.56 -6.56 15.36
N PRO A 264 22.39 -5.33 14.85
CA PRO A 264 21.47 -5.09 13.75
C PRO A 264 21.81 -5.82 12.44
N VAL A 265 23.09 -6.03 12.15
CA VAL A 265 23.53 -6.82 10.98
C VAL A 265 23.16 -8.29 11.16
N LEU A 266 23.29 -8.82 12.37
CA LEU A 266 22.86 -10.16 12.69
C LEU A 266 21.35 -10.32 12.49
N ALA A 267 20.54 -9.36 12.96
CA ALA A 267 19.09 -9.38 12.75
C ALA A 267 18.71 -9.32 11.26
N PHE A 268 19.44 -8.54 10.46
CA PHE A 268 19.29 -8.51 9.00
C PHE A 268 19.49 -9.90 8.37
N ILE A 269 20.50 -10.64 8.85
CA ILE A 269 20.89 -11.97 8.34
C ILE A 269 20.06 -13.11 8.94
N SER A 270 19.53 -12.96 10.15
CA SER A 270 18.76 -14.00 10.83
C SER A 270 17.31 -14.08 10.36
N PHE A 271 16.80 -13.03 9.70
CA PHE A 271 15.42 -12.96 9.16
C PHE A 271 14.34 -13.08 10.23
N VAL A 272 14.69 -12.85 11.49
CA VAL A 272 13.80 -13.09 12.61
C VAL A 272 12.98 -11.83 12.91
N CYS A 273 11.68 -12.00 13.19
CA CYS A 273 10.78 -10.92 13.57
C CYS A 273 11.02 -10.49 15.02
N SER A 274 10.49 -9.32 15.43
CA SER A 274 10.68 -8.76 16.79
C SER A 274 10.41 -9.78 17.93
N ILE A 275 9.33 -10.57 17.85
CA ILE A 275 9.03 -11.61 18.85
C ILE A 275 10.01 -12.79 18.76
N GLY A 276 10.31 -13.25 17.55
CA GLY A 276 11.29 -14.31 17.33
C GLY A 276 12.71 -13.91 17.74
N ASN A 277 13.02 -12.62 17.76
CA ASN A 277 14.33 -12.10 18.17
C ASN A 277 14.53 -12.32 19.66
N VAL A 278 13.48 -12.43 20.48
CA VAL A 278 13.64 -12.50 21.94
C VAL A 278 14.33 -13.80 22.41
N PRO A 279 13.95 -15.01 21.96
CA PRO A 279 14.69 -16.22 22.30
C PRO A 279 16.15 -16.20 21.83
N LEU A 280 16.41 -15.69 20.62
CA LEU A 280 17.77 -15.58 20.09
C LEU A 280 18.57 -14.53 20.88
N ALA A 281 17.97 -13.38 21.20
CA ALA A 281 18.53 -12.35 22.07
C ALA A 281 18.90 -12.90 23.45
N ALA A 282 18.04 -13.75 24.04
CA ALA A 282 18.33 -14.45 25.29
C ALA A 282 19.52 -15.39 25.17
N ALA A 283 19.62 -16.14 24.06
CA ALA A 283 20.72 -17.08 23.80
C ALA A 283 22.06 -16.37 23.51
N LEU A 284 22.00 -15.19 22.88
CA LEU A 284 23.10 -14.28 22.61
C LEU A 284 23.59 -13.60 23.90
N TRP A 285 22.67 -13.15 24.75
CA TRP A 285 22.98 -12.61 26.08
C TRP A 285 23.69 -13.65 26.97
N LYS A 286 23.18 -14.90 27.00
CA LYS A 286 23.89 -16.03 27.64
C LYS A 286 25.29 -16.26 27.05
N GLY A 287 25.49 -15.90 25.78
CA GLY A 287 26.76 -15.99 25.06
C GLY A 287 27.77 -14.89 25.40
N GLY A 288 27.42 -13.91 26.25
CA GLY A 288 28.34 -12.86 26.71
C GLY A 288 28.32 -11.59 25.86
N ILE A 289 27.34 -11.40 24.98
CA ILE A 289 27.14 -10.13 24.27
C ILE A 289 26.81 -9.01 25.28
N SER A 290 27.29 -7.80 25.01
CA SER A 290 26.96 -6.61 25.80
C SER A 290 25.47 -6.28 25.82
N PHE A 291 25.00 -5.62 26.87
CA PHE A 291 23.58 -5.32 27.07
C PHE A 291 22.99 -4.50 25.92
N GLY A 292 23.68 -3.44 25.48
CA GLY A 292 23.26 -2.61 24.36
C GLY A 292 23.29 -3.34 23.04
N GLY A 293 24.21 -4.29 22.86
CA GLY A 293 24.28 -5.14 21.68
C GLY A 293 23.03 -6.02 21.52
N VAL A 294 22.56 -6.61 22.62
CA VAL A 294 21.31 -7.38 22.65
C VAL A 294 20.10 -6.50 22.37
N ILE A 295 20.06 -5.30 22.95
CA ILE A 295 18.99 -4.32 22.71
C ILE A 295 18.98 -3.85 21.25
N ALA A 296 20.14 -3.52 20.67
CA ALA A 296 20.26 -3.13 19.27
C ALA A 296 19.83 -4.27 18.33
N PHE A 297 20.12 -5.53 18.68
CA PHE A 297 19.64 -6.70 17.95
C PHE A 297 18.10 -6.83 18.01
N ILE A 298 17.48 -6.63 19.17
CA ILE A 298 16.01 -6.67 19.33
C ILE A 298 15.36 -5.59 18.45
N PHE A 299 15.88 -4.36 18.48
CA PHE A 299 15.38 -3.23 17.71
C PHE A 299 15.47 -3.38 16.19
N ALA A 300 16.34 -4.28 15.71
CA ALA A 300 16.67 -4.39 14.30
C ALA A 300 15.69 -5.23 13.46
N ASP A 301 14.50 -5.51 13.99
CA ASP A 301 13.43 -6.22 13.30
C ASP A 301 13.00 -5.53 11.99
N LEU A 302 13.03 -4.19 11.93
CA LEU A 302 12.75 -3.39 10.73
C LEU A 302 13.86 -3.44 9.69
N LEU A 303 15.00 -4.07 9.97
CA LEU A 303 16.10 -4.28 9.04
C LEU A 303 16.14 -5.68 8.43
N ALA A 304 15.25 -6.60 8.79
CA ALA A 304 15.23 -7.92 8.16
C ALA A 304 15.25 -7.80 6.62
N LEU A 305 16.07 -8.61 5.93
CA LEU A 305 16.21 -8.51 4.47
C LEU A 305 14.87 -8.50 3.70
N PRO A 306 13.83 -9.30 4.06
CA PRO A 306 12.53 -9.23 3.39
C PRO A 306 11.87 -7.85 3.53
N LEU A 307 12.00 -7.20 4.68
CA LEU A 307 11.52 -5.83 4.91
C LEU A 307 12.28 -4.83 4.05
N VAL A 308 13.60 -4.98 3.92
CA VAL A 308 14.41 -4.13 3.03
C VAL A 308 13.99 -4.30 1.56
N LEU A 309 13.66 -5.52 1.13
CA LEU A 309 13.10 -5.77 -0.19
C LEU A 309 11.71 -5.13 -0.37
N ILE A 310 10.91 -5.07 0.70
CA ILE A 310 9.62 -4.38 0.72
C ILE A 310 9.82 -2.86 0.63
N TYR A 311 10.75 -2.26 1.37
CA TYR A 311 11.08 -0.84 1.25
C TYR A 311 11.54 -0.49 -0.17
N ARG A 312 12.37 -1.35 -0.77
CA ARG A 312 12.78 -1.21 -2.17
C ARG A 312 11.59 -1.25 -3.12
N LYS A 313 10.62 -2.12 -2.86
CA LYS A 313 9.38 -2.22 -3.65
C LYS A 313 8.53 -0.95 -3.52
N PHE A 314 8.36 -0.43 -2.31
CA PHE A 314 7.52 0.73 -1.99
C PHE A 314 8.13 2.06 -2.41
N TYR A 315 9.37 2.30 -2.01
CA TYR A 315 10.02 3.61 -2.08
C TYR A 315 11.12 3.69 -3.14
N GLY A 316 11.49 2.57 -3.77
CA GLY A 316 12.57 2.48 -4.74
C GLY A 316 13.93 2.18 -4.08
N THR A 317 14.90 1.75 -4.89
CA THR A 317 16.19 1.22 -4.39
C THR A 317 17.01 2.29 -3.65
N ARG A 318 17.09 3.52 -4.17
CA ARG A 318 17.90 4.59 -3.56
C ARG A 318 17.42 4.93 -2.15
N LEU A 319 16.11 5.19 -2.01
CA LEU A 319 15.53 5.52 -0.72
C LEU A 319 15.53 4.33 0.23
N ALA A 320 15.31 3.10 -0.26
CA ALA A 320 15.41 1.90 0.57
C ALA A 320 16.80 1.70 1.19
N VAL A 321 17.88 1.88 0.42
CA VAL A 321 19.25 1.78 0.95
C VAL A 321 19.51 2.86 1.99
N LYS A 322 19.13 4.12 1.70
CA LYS A 322 19.26 5.22 2.67
C LYS A 322 18.49 4.95 3.96
N LEU A 323 17.24 4.50 3.84
CA LEU A 323 16.40 4.11 4.98
C LEU A 323 17.07 3.01 5.82
N SER A 324 17.53 1.93 5.18
CA SER A 324 18.19 0.83 5.87
C SER A 324 19.45 1.29 6.60
N LEU A 325 20.28 2.14 5.99
CA LEU A 325 21.48 2.68 6.65
C LEU A 325 21.12 3.60 7.82
N VAL A 326 20.10 4.45 7.68
CA VAL A 326 19.62 5.30 8.78
C VAL A 326 19.05 4.46 9.91
N PHE A 327 18.22 3.47 9.62
CA PHE A 327 17.65 2.58 10.64
C PHE A 327 18.74 1.83 11.38
N TRP A 328 19.71 1.27 10.66
CA TRP A 328 20.88 0.62 11.24
C TRP A 328 21.63 1.56 12.19
N ALA A 329 21.97 2.76 11.74
CA ALA A 329 22.68 3.73 12.57
C ALA A 329 21.86 4.16 13.80
N VAL A 330 20.55 4.37 13.65
CA VAL A 330 19.64 4.77 14.74
C VAL A 330 19.52 3.67 15.79
N MET A 331 19.34 2.42 15.37
CA MET A 331 19.19 1.26 16.26
C MET A 331 20.49 0.98 17.02
N SER A 332 21.63 1.02 16.31
CA SER A 332 22.94 0.93 16.94
C SER A 332 23.13 2.06 17.95
N PHE A 333 22.95 3.32 17.55
CA PHE A 333 23.12 4.43 18.47
C PHE A 333 22.21 4.34 19.70
N ALA A 334 20.94 3.96 19.52
CA ALA A 334 20.01 3.79 20.63
C ALA A 334 20.41 2.65 21.57
N GLY A 335 20.90 1.52 21.05
CA GLY A 335 21.43 0.44 21.87
C GLY A 335 22.62 0.89 22.71
N LEU A 336 23.56 1.64 22.12
CA LEU A 336 24.72 2.19 22.83
C LEU A 336 24.31 3.19 23.93
N VAL A 337 23.40 4.11 23.61
CA VAL A 337 22.88 5.09 24.59
C VAL A 337 22.16 4.38 25.73
N THR A 338 21.34 3.38 25.42
CA THR A 338 20.61 2.60 26.42
C THR A 338 21.57 1.84 27.33
N GLU A 339 22.64 1.24 26.80
CA GLU A 339 23.70 0.63 27.60
C GLU A 339 24.39 1.64 28.51
N GLY A 340 24.73 2.83 28.00
CA GLY A 340 25.33 3.90 28.79
C GLY A 340 24.44 4.33 29.97
N ILE A 341 23.14 4.53 29.72
CA ILE A 341 22.16 4.89 30.75
C ILE A 341 22.06 3.80 31.81
N PHE A 342 21.89 2.53 31.40
CA PHE A 342 21.68 1.43 32.34
C PHE A 342 22.95 1.08 33.12
N THR A 343 24.12 1.19 32.48
CA THR A 343 25.41 1.00 33.16
C THR A 343 25.63 2.10 34.19
N GLY A 344 25.36 3.36 33.84
CA GLY A 344 25.47 4.49 34.77
C GLY A 344 24.53 4.39 35.97
N LEU A 345 23.35 3.78 35.79
CA LEU A 345 22.38 3.54 36.87
C LEU A 345 22.59 2.21 37.62
N GLY A 346 23.55 1.36 37.19
CA GLY A 346 23.75 0.03 37.77
C GLY A 346 22.57 -0.94 37.55
N LEU A 347 21.77 -0.71 36.51
CA LEU A 347 20.56 -1.47 36.19
C LEU A 347 20.80 -2.62 35.20
N VAL A 348 22.04 -2.83 34.74
CA VAL A 348 22.36 -3.93 33.82
C VAL A 348 22.14 -5.28 34.54
N PRO A 349 21.31 -6.19 33.99
CA PRO A 349 21.03 -7.47 34.63
C PRO A 349 22.29 -8.32 34.76
N THR A 350 22.45 -9.05 35.87
CA THR A 350 23.62 -9.91 36.14
C THR A 350 23.32 -11.40 36.02
N LYS A 351 22.04 -11.81 35.95
CA LYS A 351 21.58 -13.20 35.76
C LYS A 351 20.28 -13.22 34.96
N LEU A 352 20.14 -14.13 33.99
CA LEU A 352 18.83 -14.41 33.40
C LEU A 352 17.95 -15.16 34.42
N ARG A 353 16.68 -14.75 34.54
CA ARG A 353 15.63 -15.53 35.18
C ARG A 353 14.70 -16.04 34.09
N GLY A 354 14.62 -17.36 33.92
CA GLY A 354 13.56 -17.98 33.11
C GLY A 354 14.05 -19.15 32.26
N ASP A 355 13.32 -20.27 32.35
CA ASP A 355 13.29 -21.29 31.31
C ASP A 355 12.30 -20.87 30.22
N ILE A 356 12.70 -21.09 28.96
CA ILE A 356 11.94 -20.71 27.76
C ILE A 356 10.76 -21.68 27.63
N ALA A 357 9.55 -21.23 27.96
CA ALA A 357 8.34 -21.99 27.63
C ALA A 357 8.00 -21.75 26.16
N THR A 358 8.27 -22.73 25.31
CA THR A 358 7.76 -22.75 23.93
C THR A 358 6.26 -22.99 23.98
N THR A 359 5.46 -22.02 23.54
CA THR A 359 4.02 -22.18 23.42
C THR A 359 3.70 -23.10 22.24
N HIS A 360 3.44 -24.37 22.52
CA HIS A 360 2.79 -25.28 21.58
C HIS A 360 1.26 -25.13 21.66
N PHE A 361 0.53 -25.73 20.71
CA PHE A 361 -0.93 -25.72 20.62
C PHE A 361 -1.58 -25.85 22.01
N GLY A 362 -2.29 -24.79 22.40
CA GLY A 362 -3.02 -24.71 23.66
C GLY A 362 -4.10 -23.64 23.59
N LEU A 363 -5.04 -23.64 24.53
CA LEU A 363 -6.01 -22.56 24.71
C LEU A 363 -5.31 -21.35 25.35
N ASN A 364 -4.42 -20.72 24.59
CA ASN A 364 -3.73 -19.50 24.94
C ASN A 364 -4.36 -18.30 24.19
N TYR A 365 -3.91 -17.10 24.53
CA TYR A 365 -4.44 -15.87 23.92
C TYR A 365 -4.18 -15.85 22.40
N THR A 366 -3.03 -16.32 21.93
CA THR A 366 -2.66 -16.41 20.51
C THR A 366 -3.68 -17.22 19.72
N THR A 367 -4.08 -18.39 20.22
CA THR A 367 -5.12 -19.23 19.59
C THR A 367 -6.44 -18.49 19.48
N VAL A 368 -6.89 -17.81 20.55
CA VAL A 368 -8.14 -17.05 20.55
C VAL A 368 -8.09 -15.89 19.55
N LEU A 369 -7.02 -15.11 19.56
CA LEU A 369 -6.82 -13.99 18.63
C LEU A 369 -6.73 -14.46 17.19
N ASN A 370 -6.06 -15.59 16.93
CA ASN A 370 -5.99 -16.19 15.59
C ASN A 370 -7.35 -16.62 15.09
N VAL A 371 -8.19 -17.24 15.92
CA VAL A 371 -9.56 -17.60 15.55
C VAL A 371 -10.35 -16.35 15.17
N ILE A 372 -10.31 -15.30 16.00
CA ILE A 372 -10.98 -14.01 15.71
C ILE A 372 -10.45 -13.42 14.41
N ALA A 373 -9.13 -13.42 14.20
CA ALA A 373 -8.49 -12.89 13.02
C ALA A 373 -8.86 -13.67 11.75
N VAL A 374 -8.97 -15.00 11.79
CA VAL A 374 -9.42 -15.81 10.66
C VAL A 374 -10.87 -15.48 10.30
N PHE A 375 -11.77 -15.34 11.28
CA PHE A 375 -13.14 -14.90 11.02
C PHE A 375 -13.19 -13.47 10.44
N ALA A 376 -12.41 -12.55 11.00
CA ALA A 376 -12.33 -11.18 10.51
C ALA A 376 -11.78 -11.12 9.08
N PHE A 377 -10.72 -11.87 8.78
CA PHE A 377 -10.16 -11.98 7.44
C PHE A 377 -11.15 -12.61 6.46
N GLY A 378 -11.86 -13.66 6.87
CA GLY A 378 -12.93 -14.27 6.09
C GLY A 378 -14.06 -13.29 5.77
N TYR A 379 -14.46 -12.46 6.74
CA TYR A 379 -15.43 -11.40 6.54
C TYR A 379 -14.94 -10.31 5.58
N LEU A 380 -13.69 -9.85 5.73
CA LEU A 380 -13.08 -8.89 4.81
C LEU A 380 -12.98 -9.46 3.39
N TYR A 381 -12.58 -10.72 3.24
CA TYR A 381 -12.52 -11.40 1.95
C TYR A 381 -13.91 -11.56 1.31
N TRP A 382 -14.93 -11.86 2.12
CA TRP A 382 -16.32 -11.90 1.66
C TRP A 382 -16.81 -10.52 1.20
N LEU A 383 -16.51 -9.44 1.95
CA LEU A 383 -16.81 -8.07 1.53
C LEU A 383 -16.11 -7.72 0.22
N TYR A 384 -14.83 -8.09 0.09
CA TYR A 384 -14.02 -7.88 -1.11
C TYR A 384 -14.65 -8.58 -2.33
N LYS A 385 -15.08 -9.84 -2.19
CA LYS A 385 -15.74 -10.58 -3.27
C LYS A 385 -17.09 -10.00 -3.65
N ASN A 386 -17.80 -9.38 -2.71
CA ASN A 386 -19.11 -8.78 -2.93
C ASN A 386 -19.05 -7.26 -3.11
N ALA A 387 -17.86 -6.69 -3.39
CA ALA A 387 -17.67 -5.24 -3.43
C ALA A 387 -18.63 -4.56 -4.43
N ALA A 388 -18.73 -5.10 -5.65
CA ALA A 388 -19.64 -4.59 -6.68
C ALA A 388 -21.12 -4.57 -6.22
N ARG A 389 -21.55 -5.56 -5.43
CA ARG A 389 -22.92 -5.63 -4.88
C ARG A 389 -23.20 -4.53 -3.85
N TYR A 390 -22.16 -4.05 -3.17
CA TYR A 390 -22.28 -3.02 -2.14
C TYR A 390 -21.92 -1.61 -2.65
N GLY A 391 -21.69 -1.46 -3.97
CA GLY A 391 -21.24 -0.20 -4.56
C GLY A 391 -19.78 0.16 -4.26
N GLY A 392 -18.98 -0.80 -3.78
CA GLY A 392 -17.54 -0.65 -3.58
C GLY A 392 -16.74 -1.15 -4.80
N GLY A 393 -15.55 -0.61 -5.00
CA GLY A 393 -14.65 -0.99 -6.11
C GLY A 393 -14.98 -0.40 -7.49
N GLN A 394 -15.96 0.50 -7.60
CA GLN A 394 -16.24 1.25 -8.83
C GLN A 394 -15.04 2.17 -9.17
N GLY A 395 -14.54 2.11 -10.40
CA GLY A 395 -13.39 2.90 -10.87
C GLY A 395 -12.01 2.35 -10.49
N TYR A 396 -11.92 1.08 -10.03
CA TYR A 396 -10.65 0.42 -9.71
C TYR A 396 -10.53 -0.96 -10.37
N ALA A 397 -9.35 -1.23 -10.93
CA ALA A 397 -8.93 -2.53 -11.44
C ALA A 397 -7.73 -3.08 -10.65
N LYS A 398 -7.42 -4.37 -10.81
CA LYS A 398 -6.21 -4.97 -10.24
C LYS A 398 -5.17 -5.21 -11.31
N ASP A 399 -3.94 -4.76 -11.04
CA ASP A 399 -2.77 -5.13 -11.82
C ASP A 399 -2.52 -6.64 -11.66
N VAL A 400 -2.66 -7.38 -12.76
CA VAL A 400 -2.53 -8.85 -12.81
C VAL A 400 -1.10 -9.37 -12.60
N VAL A 401 -0.10 -8.49 -12.69
CA VAL A 401 1.31 -8.84 -12.51
C VAL A 401 1.72 -8.74 -11.05
N CYS A 402 1.30 -7.68 -10.35
CA CYS A 402 1.73 -7.41 -8.97
C CYS A 402 0.61 -7.46 -7.92
N GLY A 403 -0.67 -7.40 -8.32
CA GLY A 403 -1.84 -7.40 -7.45
C GLY A 403 -2.22 -6.03 -6.87
N MET A 404 -1.57 -4.96 -7.33
CA MET A 404 -1.87 -3.59 -6.88
C MET A 404 -3.24 -3.15 -7.42
N GLN A 405 -4.06 -2.55 -6.56
CA GLN A 405 -5.29 -1.90 -6.98
C GLN A 405 -4.95 -0.56 -7.64
N VAL A 406 -5.37 -0.40 -8.90
CA VAL A 406 -5.12 0.76 -9.76
C VAL A 406 -6.46 1.36 -10.12
N ARG A 407 -6.58 2.67 -10.15
CA ARG A 407 -7.79 3.32 -10.65
C ARG A 407 -7.87 3.16 -12.17
N THR A 408 -9.04 2.87 -12.70
CA THR A 408 -9.23 2.67 -14.15
C THR A 408 -9.07 3.97 -14.93
N ASP A 409 -9.48 5.09 -14.34
CA ASP A 409 -9.54 6.39 -15.02
C ASP A 409 -8.15 6.98 -15.28
N ASP A 410 -7.17 6.64 -14.42
CA ASP A 410 -5.83 7.20 -14.42
C ASP A 410 -4.71 6.13 -14.34
N ALA A 411 -4.93 4.96 -14.92
CA ALA A 411 -3.95 3.86 -14.86
C ALA A 411 -2.63 4.17 -15.62
N PRO A 412 -1.44 3.90 -15.00
CA PRO A 412 -0.08 3.93 -15.58
C PRO A 412 0.09 3.44 -17.00
N ALA A 413 -0.48 2.28 -17.22
CA ALA A 413 -0.44 1.66 -18.49
C ALA A 413 -1.67 0.76 -18.59
N ARG A 414 -2.11 0.56 -19.81
CA ARG A 414 -3.19 -0.36 -20.15
C ARG A 414 -2.75 -1.19 -21.33
N ALA A 415 -3.12 -2.47 -21.30
CA ALA A 415 -2.91 -3.37 -22.43
C ALA A 415 -4.24 -4.06 -22.73
N GLU A 416 -4.50 -4.29 -24.00
CA GLU A 416 -5.64 -5.07 -24.43
C GLU A 416 -5.17 -6.49 -24.76
N HIS A 417 -5.83 -7.49 -24.19
CA HIS A 417 -5.56 -8.89 -24.49
C HIS A 417 -6.86 -9.68 -24.52
N GLN A 418 -7.15 -10.36 -25.63
CA GLN A 418 -8.38 -11.14 -25.84
C GLN A 418 -9.67 -10.32 -25.62
N GLY A 419 -9.68 -9.06 -26.06
CA GLY A 419 -10.83 -8.15 -25.92
C GLY A 419 -11.11 -7.69 -24.49
N GLN A 420 -10.15 -7.89 -23.57
CA GLN A 420 -10.21 -7.38 -22.20
C GLN A 420 -9.13 -6.32 -22.00
N THR A 421 -9.50 -5.21 -21.37
CA THR A 421 -8.56 -4.16 -20.97
C THR A 421 -7.97 -4.49 -19.60
N PHE A 422 -6.64 -4.63 -19.54
CA PHE A 422 -5.87 -4.81 -18.32
C PHE A 422 -5.20 -3.49 -17.94
N TYR A 423 -5.21 -3.16 -16.65
CA TYR A 423 -4.63 -1.93 -16.10
C TYR A 423 -3.42 -2.27 -15.22
N PHE A 424 -2.34 -1.51 -15.33
CA PHE A 424 -1.07 -1.78 -14.65
C PHE A 424 -0.63 -0.62 -13.78
N CYS A 425 0.05 -0.91 -12.68
CA CYS A 425 0.52 0.07 -11.71
C CYS A 425 1.84 0.75 -12.11
N SER A 426 2.48 0.28 -13.18
CA SER A 426 3.70 0.87 -13.75
C SER A 426 4.00 0.27 -15.12
N ASP A 427 4.81 0.97 -15.93
CA ASP A 427 5.36 0.46 -17.20
C ASP A 427 6.09 -0.87 -17.03
N LYS A 428 6.73 -1.08 -15.87
CA LYS A 428 7.41 -2.33 -15.56
C LYS A 428 6.44 -3.51 -15.47
N CYS A 429 5.26 -3.31 -14.90
CA CYS A 429 4.22 -4.34 -14.85
C CYS A 429 3.63 -4.57 -16.25
N HIS A 430 3.37 -3.49 -16.99
CA HIS A 430 2.92 -3.55 -18.38
C HIS A 430 3.84 -4.38 -19.27
N HIS A 431 5.13 -4.04 -19.33
CA HIS A 431 6.11 -4.79 -20.13
C HIS A 431 6.23 -6.26 -19.70
N LYS A 432 6.08 -6.53 -18.41
CA LYS A 432 6.11 -7.91 -17.90
C LYS A 432 4.86 -8.69 -18.32
N PHE A 433 3.72 -8.04 -18.43
CA PHE A 433 2.49 -8.60 -18.97
C PHE A 433 2.62 -8.85 -20.48
N GLU A 434 3.05 -7.85 -21.26
CA GLU A 434 3.26 -7.97 -22.71
C GLU A 434 4.25 -9.09 -23.07
N GLY A 435 5.29 -9.28 -22.26
CA GLY A 435 6.27 -10.35 -22.46
C GLY A 435 5.74 -11.77 -22.19
N ALA A 436 4.64 -11.93 -21.43
CA ALA A 436 4.01 -13.23 -21.19
C ALA A 436 2.52 -13.12 -20.82
N PRO A 437 1.62 -12.69 -21.73
CA PRO A 437 0.24 -12.35 -21.38
C PRO A 437 -0.56 -13.55 -20.87
N ALA A 438 -0.38 -14.72 -21.50
CA ALA A 438 -1.04 -15.97 -21.11
C ALA A 438 -0.72 -16.42 -19.67
N LYS A 439 0.43 -15.99 -19.11
CA LYS A 439 0.81 -16.30 -17.72
C LYS A 439 0.02 -15.48 -16.70
N TYR A 440 -0.41 -14.28 -17.07
CA TYR A 440 -1.01 -13.32 -16.15
C TYR A 440 -2.50 -13.06 -16.41
N ALA A 441 -3.00 -13.36 -17.61
CA ALA A 441 -4.40 -13.19 -17.99
C ALA A 441 -5.39 -14.16 -17.31
N THR A 442 -4.94 -14.92 -16.30
CA THR A 442 -5.78 -15.84 -15.53
C THR A 442 -6.29 -15.19 -14.24
N GLY A 443 -7.29 -14.30 -14.35
CA GLY A 443 -8.07 -13.87 -13.19
C GLY A 443 -8.67 -12.46 -13.24
N THR A 444 -10.01 -12.43 -13.24
CA THR A 444 -10.93 -11.29 -12.96
C THR A 444 -10.80 -10.08 -13.89
N ALA A 445 -11.48 -10.21 -15.02
CA ALA A 445 -11.92 -9.15 -15.92
C ALA A 445 -12.77 -8.10 -15.19
N VAL A 446 -12.52 -6.82 -15.48
CA VAL A 446 -13.62 -5.85 -15.55
C VAL A 446 -14.12 -5.96 -16.99
N GLN A 447 -15.27 -6.62 -17.19
CA GLN A 447 -16.02 -6.38 -18.42
C GLN A 447 -16.57 -4.96 -18.28
N THR A 448 -16.03 -4.03 -19.06
CA THR A 448 -16.73 -2.79 -19.37
C THR A 448 -17.99 -3.17 -20.13
N MET A 449 -19.10 -3.33 -19.41
CA MET A 449 -20.42 -3.33 -20.01
C MET A 449 -20.69 -1.89 -20.47
N THR A 450 -20.64 -1.67 -21.77
CA THR A 450 -21.26 -0.52 -22.40
C THR A 450 -22.77 -0.73 -22.37
N GLY A 451 -23.48 -0.06 -21.46
CA GLY A 451 -24.95 -0.07 -21.43
C GLY A 451 -25.57 0.43 -20.12
N ASP A 452 -26.33 1.52 -20.23
CA ASP A 452 -27.31 2.12 -19.31
C ASP A 452 -26.95 2.37 -17.83
N HIS A 453 -26.80 3.67 -17.52
CA HIS A 453 -26.88 4.22 -16.16
C HIS A 453 -28.34 4.26 -15.69
N PRO A 454 -28.67 3.82 -14.46
CA PRO A 454 -29.79 4.35 -13.71
C PRO A 454 -29.31 5.50 -12.80
N ASP A 455 -30.07 6.59 -12.83
CA ASP A 455 -29.81 7.91 -12.27
C ASP A 455 -29.46 7.98 -10.78
N ASN A 456 -28.61 8.95 -10.44
CA ASN A 456 -28.68 9.72 -9.19
C ASN A 456 -28.10 11.14 -9.39
N ASP A 457 -28.99 12.12 -9.50
CA ASP A 457 -28.88 13.56 -9.19
C ASP A 457 -27.48 14.18 -9.01
N ALA A 458 -26.69 14.25 -10.09
CA ALA A 458 -25.68 15.29 -10.27
C ALA A 458 -26.24 16.27 -11.32
N ALA A 459 -26.16 17.57 -11.04
CA ALA A 459 -26.57 18.59 -12.01
C ALA A 459 -25.89 18.32 -13.36
N PRO A 460 -26.62 18.33 -14.48
CA PRO A 460 -26.03 18.00 -15.77
C PRO A 460 -24.91 18.99 -16.07
N SER A 461 -23.74 18.50 -16.48
CA SER A 461 -22.62 19.33 -16.93
C SER A 461 -22.31 18.96 -18.38
N ALA A 462 -22.25 19.95 -19.28
CA ALA A 462 -21.88 19.78 -20.68
C ALA A 462 -20.44 20.25 -20.94
N THR A 463 -19.84 19.84 -22.06
CA THR A 463 -18.50 20.29 -22.46
C THR A 463 -18.61 21.16 -23.70
N ASP A 464 -18.00 22.35 -23.67
CA ASP A 464 -17.88 23.24 -24.82
C ASP A 464 -17.00 22.59 -25.91
N PRO A 465 -17.52 22.35 -27.13
CA PRO A 465 -16.80 21.65 -28.19
C PRO A 465 -15.63 22.45 -28.80
N VAL A 466 -15.60 23.77 -28.61
CA VAL A 466 -14.57 24.66 -29.16
C VAL A 466 -13.36 24.70 -28.24
N CYS A 467 -13.56 24.86 -26.92
CA CYS A 467 -12.47 25.07 -25.96
C CYS A 467 -12.27 23.95 -24.93
N GLY A 468 -13.21 23.01 -24.82
CA GLY A 468 -13.16 21.91 -23.85
C GLY A 468 -13.56 22.28 -22.42
N MET A 469 -14.06 23.51 -22.19
CA MET A 469 -14.51 23.96 -20.88
C MET A 469 -15.82 23.27 -20.47
N THR A 470 -15.90 22.76 -19.23
CA THR A 470 -17.16 22.24 -18.66
C THR A 470 -18.09 23.40 -18.32
N VAL A 471 -19.32 23.33 -18.80
CA VAL A 471 -20.37 24.35 -18.63
C VAL A 471 -21.61 23.75 -18.00
N ASP A 472 -22.30 24.53 -17.17
CA ASP A 472 -23.65 24.22 -16.70
C ASP A 472 -24.66 24.51 -17.85
N PRO A 473 -25.37 23.50 -18.39
CA PRO A 473 -26.36 23.69 -19.44
C PRO A 473 -27.46 24.70 -19.10
N ALA A 474 -27.76 24.91 -17.82
CA ALA A 474 -28.77 25.88 -17.38
C ALA A 474 -28.29 27.35 -17.50
N ALA A 475 -26.97 27.57 -17.53
CA ALA A 475 -26.35 28.91 -17.58
C ALA A 475 -25.51 29.15 -18.84
N ALA A 476 -25.27 28.13 -19.65
CA ALA A 476 -24.43 28.18 -20.85
C ALA A 476 -25.15 28.84 -22.05
N VAL A 477 -24.36 29.38 -22.98
CA VAL A 477 -24.87 29.84 -24.27
C VAL A 477 -25.04 28.62 -25.17
N SER A 478 -26.18 28.46 -25.86
CA SER A 478 -26.42 27.31 -26.73
C SER A 478 -26.32 27.62 -28.23
N ALA A 479 -26.01 26.58 -29.03
CA ALA A 479 -26.06 26.61 -30.48
C ALA A 479 -26.64 25.29 -31.02
N ASP A 480 -27.51 25.37 -32.03
CA ASP A 480 -28.08 24.17 -32.66
C ASP A 480 -27.36 23.87 -33.98
N HIS A 481 -27.00 22.60 -34.17
CA HIS A 481 -26.47 22.10 -35.44
C HIS A 481 -26.96 20.67 -35.69
N ALA A 482 -27.44 20.39 -36.91
CA ALA A 482 -27.99 19.09 -37.32
C ALA A 482 -29.04 18.49 -36.34
N GLY A 483 -29.86 19.35 -35.73
CA GLY A 483 -30.88 18.94 -34.75
C GLY A 483 -30.33 18.45 -33.43
N ARG A 484 -29.14 18.92 -33.04
CA ARG A 484 -28.54 18.73 -31.72
C ARG A 484 -28.14 20.08 -31.15
N THR A 485 -28.51 20.32 -29.89
CA THR A 485 -28.11 21.52 -29.15
C THR A 485 -26.76 21.28 -28.48
N TYR A 486 -25.84 22.22 -28.66
CA TYR A 486 -24.52 22.27 -28.06
C TYR A 486 -24.45 23.43 -27.08
N PHE A 487 -23.75 23.24 -25.95
CA PHE A 487 -23.60 24.24 -24.89
C PHE A 487 -22.17 24.78 -24.90
N LEU A 488 -22.04 26.11 -24.84
CA LEU A 488 -20.81 26.86 -25.04
C LEU A 488 -20.57 27.84 -23.89
N CYS A 489 -19.31 28.07 -23.55
CA CYS A 489 -18.89 28.86 -22.39
C CYS A 489 -19.05 30.37 -22.60
N SER A 490 -19.13 30.82 -23.85
CA SER A 490 -19.24 32.23 -24.22
C SER A 490 -19.81 32.41 -25.63
N ASP A 491 -20.29 33.62 -25.92
CA ASP A 491 -20.69 34.00 -27.29
C ASP A 491 -19.52 33.91 -28.29
N GLY A 492 -18.28 34.08 -27.82
CA GLY A 492 -17.08 33.89 -28.64
C GLY A 492 -16.96 32.44 -29.13
N CYS A 493 -17.07 31.48 -28.21
CA CYS A 493 -17.11 30.05 -28.55
C CYS A 493 -18.30 29.72 -29.44
N ARG A 494 -19.50 30.28 -29.16
CA ARG A 494 -20.68 30.09 -30.02
C ARG A 494 -20.45 30.57 -31.45
N SER A 495 -19.90 31.76 -31.63
CA SER A 495 -19.63 32.29 -32.97
C SER A 495 -18.60 31.44 -33.73
N THR A 496 -17.59 30.92 -33.02
CA THR A 496 -16.56 30.03 -33.58
C THR A 496 -17.17 28.69 -34.00
N PHE A 497 -18.02 28.11 -33.15
CA PHE A 497 -18.73 26.86 -33.45
C PHE A 497 -19.65 26.99 -34.66
N LEU A 498 -20.43 28.07 -34.77
CA LEU A 498 -21.34 28.29 -35.90
C LEU A 498 -20.61 28.54 -37.23
N ALA A 499 -19.35 28.99 -37.19
CA ALA A 499 -18.55 29.22 -38.38
C ALA A 499 -18.07 27.91 -39.03
N ASP A 500 -17.67 26.92 -38.22
CA ASP A 500 -17.29 25.59 -38.71
C ASP A 500 -17.58 24.51 -37.64
N PRO A 501 -18.82 23.99 -37.55
CA PRO A 501 -19.20 23.03 -36.52
C PRO A 501 -18.39 21.74 -36.58
N LEU A 502 -18.13 21.23 -37.79
CA LEU A 502 -17.47 19.93 -37.96
C LEU A 502 -16.00 19.96 -37.53
N ALA A 503 -15.32 21.10 -37.60
CA ALA A 503 -13.96 21.25 -37.08
C ALA A 503 -13.85 21.02 -35.56
N HIS A 504 -14.96 21.16 -34.84
CA HIS A 504 -15.02 21.09 -33.37
C HIS A 504 -15.74 19.83 -32.85
N LEU A 505 -16.13 18.92 -33.74
CA LEU A 505 -16.90 17.74 -33.40
C LEU A 505 -16.15 16.46 -33.76
N SER A 506 -16.04 15.53 -32.81
CA SER A 506 -15.59 14.16 -33.09
C SER A 506 -16.69 13.33 -33.75
N THR A 507 -17.95 13.60 -33.38
CA THR A 507 -19.14 12.97 -33.95
C THR A 507 -20.21 14.04 -34.21
N ALA A 508 -20.90 13.90 -35.33
CA ALA A 508 -22.01 14.76 -35.71
C ALA A 508 -23.20 13.91 -36.16
N ARG A 509 -24.40 14.42 -35.92
CA ARG A 509 -25.65 13.71 -36.18
C ARG A 509 -25.99 13.78 -37.66
N ASP A 510 -26.30 12.63 -38.27
CA ASP A 510 -26.86 12.55 -39.61
C ASP A 510 -28.27 13.18 -39.63
N PRO A 511 -28.53 14.25 -40.39
CA PRO A 511 -29.82 14.95 -40.40
C PRO A 511 -31.00 14.10 -40.93
N VAL A 512 -30.73 13.04 -41.68
CA VAL A 512 -31.75 12.21 -42.34
C VAL A 512 -32.19 11.07 -41.43
N CYS A 513 -31.23 10.30 -40.91
CA CYS A 513 -31.53 9.11 -40.11
C CYS A 513 -31.33 9.30 -38.61
N GLY A 514 -30.67 10.39 -38.18
CA GLY A 514 -30.41 10.70 -36.79
C GLY A 514 -29.26 9.93 -36.14
N MET A 515 -28.49 9.16 -36.92
CA MET A 515 -27.34 8.39 -36.44
C MET A 515 -26.15 9.30 -36.12
N ASP A 516 -25.43 9.05 -35.03
CA ASP A 516 -24.17 9.74 -34.75
C ASP A 516 -23.05 9.17 -35.66
N VAL A 517 -22.43 10.06 -36.45
CA VAL A 517 -21.42 9.71 -37.46
C VAL A 517 -20.08 10.33 -37.06
N SER A 518 -18.99 9.57 -37.20
CA SER A 518 -17.64 10.07 -37.01
C SER A 518 -17.30 11.13 -38.06
N VAL A 519 -16.90 12.33 -37.64
CA VAL A 519 -16.49 13.40 -38.56
C VAL A 519 -15.18 13.04 -39.26
N ALA A 520 -14.31 12.23 -38.62
CA ALA A 520 -13.05 11.80 -39.20
C ALA A 520 -13.20 10.72 -40.29
N ALA A 521 -14.33 10.00 -40.33
CA ALA A 521 -14.59 8.94 -41.29
C ALA A 521 -16.09 8.82 -41.63
N PRO A 522 -16.67 9.83 -42.29
CA PRO A 522 -18.10 9.82 -42.65
C PRO A 522 -18.36 8.93 -43.87
N GLY A 523 -19.57 8.37 -43.96
CA GLY A 523 -20.00 7.60 -45.13
C GLY A 523 -20.23 8.49 -46.36
N ALA A 524 -20.63 9.75 -46.14
CA ALA A 524 -20.69 10.81 -47.13
C ALA A 524 -20.71 12.19 -46.44
N THR A 525 -20.47 13.27 -47.19
CA THR A 525 -20.54 14.66 -46.70
C THR A 525 -21.28 15.55 -47.68
N ALA A 526 -21.86 16.64 -47.19
CA ALA A 526 -22.46 17.69 -48.01
C ALA A 526 -22.26 19.06 -47.37
N THR A 527 -22.38 20.12 -48.15
CA THR A 527 -22.30 21.50 -47.66
C THR A 527 -23.49 22.28 -48.17
N VAL A 528 -24.19 22.97 -47.26
CA VAL A 528 -25.33 23.82 -47.58
C VAL A 528 -25.07 25.18 -46.94
N ASP A 529 -25.15 26.26 -47.74
CA ASP A 529 -24.92 27.64 -47.30
C ASP A 529 -23.62 27.83 -46.51
N GLY A 530 -22.54 27.13 -46.93
CA GLY A 530 -21.23 27.18 -46.29
C GLY A 530 -21.09 26.33 -45.02
N THR A 531 -22.16 25.66 -44.55
CA THR A 531 -22.15 24.79 -43.37
C THR A 531 -22.02 23.32 -43.79
N GLY A 532 -21.07 22.59 -43.19
CA GLY A 532 -20.84 21.17 -43.47
C GLY A 532 -21.76 20.22 -42.71
N TYR A 533 -22.12 19.10 -43.34
CA TYR A 533 -22.92 18.00 -42.78
C TYR A 533 -22.28 16.64 -43.11
N VAL A 534 -22.41 15.68 -42.19
CA VAL A 534 -21.93 14.29 -42.36
C VAL A 534 -23.09 13.31 -42.40
N PHE A 535 -22.91 12.20 -43.13
CA PHE A 535 -23.93 11.17 -43.32
C PHE A 535 -23.36 9.78 -43.09
N CYS A 536 -24.19 8.87 -42.60
CA CYS A 536 -23.78 7.49 -42.30
C CYS A 536 -23.48 6.68 -43.57
N MET A 537 -24.11 7.05 -44.69
CA MET A 537 -23.93 6.43 -46.00
C MET A 537 -24.37 7.38 -47.13
N GLN A 538 -23.95 7.09 -48.36
CA GLN A 538 -24.29 7.88 -49.55
C GLN A 538 -25.81 8.08 -49.72
N GLY A 539 -26.63 7.05 -49.45
CA GLY A 539 -28.09 7.17 -49.58
C GLY A 539 -28.73 8.22 -48.65
N CYS A 540 -28.15 8.47 -47.47
CA CYS A 540 -28.61 9.56 -46.60
C CYS A 540 -28.20 10.92 -47.17
N ALA A 541 -26.99 11.05 -47.72
CA ALA A 541 -26.57 12.27 -48.41
C ALA A 541 -27.45 12.58 -49.63
N ASP A 542 -27.81 11.57 -50.42
CA ASP A 542 -28.67 11.74 -51.60
C ASP A 542 -30.09 12.17 -51.20
N SER A 543 -30.63 11.58 -50.13
CA SER A 543 -31.93 11.96 -49.57
C SER A 543 -31.92 13.39 -49.03
N PHE A 544 -30.84 13.79 -48.34
CA PHE A 544 -30.65 15.14 -47.86
C PHE A 544 -30.54 16.15 -49.01
N ALA A 545 -29.77 15.84 -50.05
CA ALA A 545 -29.61 16.70 -51.22
C ALA A 545 -30.92 16.93 -51.99
N ALA A 546 -31.84 15.96 -51.96
CA ALA A 546 -33.16 16.08 -52.60
C ALA A 546 -34.09 17.07 -51.88
N ASN A 547 -33.94 17.26 -50.56
CA ASN A 547 -34.74 18.23 -49.79
C ASN A 547 -34.04 18.69 -48.49
N PRO A 548 -32.99 19.52 -48.58
CA PRO A 548 -32.21 19.92 -47.39
C PRO A 548 -33.07 20.65 -46.35
N GLY A 549 -33.95 21.54 -46.82
CA GLY A 549 -34.85 22.30 -45.95
C GLY A 549 -35.82 21.43 -45.15
N GLY A 550 -36.23 20.28 -45.68
CA GLY A 550 -37.11 19.32 -44.98
C GLY A 550 -36.47 18.73 -43.72
N TYR A 551 -35.18 18.40 -43.80
CA TYR A 551 -34.42 17.80 -42.68
C TYR A 551 -33.91 18.85 -41.69
N LEU A 552 -33.57 20.05 -42.17
CA LEU A 552 -33.09 21.15 -41.34
C LEU A 552 -34.22 21.90 -40.60
N SER A 553 -35.47 21.81 -41.06
CA SER A 553 -36.64 22.44 -40.40
C SER A 553 -37.28 21.56 -39.33
N GLN A 554 -37.27 20.24 -39.48
CA GLN A 554 -37.77 19.31 -38.45
C GLN A 554 -36.89 19.31 -37.19
N SER A 555 -35.62 19.64 -37.33
CA SER A 555 -34.64 19.68 -36.24
C SER A 555 -34.79 20.90 -35.32
N ALA A 556 -35.41 21.99 -35.78
CA ALA A 556 -35.66 23.20 -34.98
C ALA A 556 -36.97 23.15 -34.18
N GLY A 557 -37.85 22.18 -34.43
CA GLY A 557 -39.19 22.09 -33.82
C GLY A 557 -39.28 21.28 -32.53
N ALA A 558 -38.20 20.65 -32.07
CA ALA A 558 -38.21 19.72 -30.93
C ALA A 558 -37.77 20.34 -29.58
N SER A 559 -37.46 21.65 -29.54
CA SER A 559 -37.12 22.39 -28.32
C SER A 559 -38.21 23.41 -27.95
N ARG A 560 -39.28 22.92 -27.31
CA ARG A 560 -40.15 23.74 -26.46
C ARG A 560 -40.46 23.00 -25.16
#